data_AF-A0A563C8Z8-F1
#
_entry.id   AF-A0A563C8Z8-F1
#
_cell.length_a   1.000
_cell.length_b   1.000
_cell.length_c   1.000
_cell.angle_alpha   90.00
_cell.angle_beta   90.00
_cell.angle_gamma   90.00
#
_symmetry.space_group_name_H-M   'P 1'
#
loop_
_entity.id
_entity.type
_entity.pdbx_description
1 polymer ?
#
loop_
_entity_poly.entity_id
_entity_poly.type
_entity_poly.pdbx_seq_one_letter_code
_entity_poly.pdbx_strand_id
1 'polypeptide(L)'
;MSANKFKVGDKVKVRKGLAVDKSYGGVRCNHTMARMGGEVLTINRIADSYYDVDEYGFCWSDEMLEPVENTLDNLCRGDMIRDSHDDTRKILAALDGCYLLNYGGNEDATGDWYTVAELKKLDYQVFDPNSPKATIEINGKKYDKAEVEEAIKDLETIE
;
A
#
# COMPACT_ATOMS: atom_id res chain seq x y z
N MET A 1 -19.47 5.82 9.88
CA MET A 1 -18.42 5.42 8.92
C MET A 1 -19.09 4.60 7.84
N SER A 2 -18.74 4.85 6.58
CA SER A 2 -19.34 4.20 5.40
C SER A 2 -18.26 3.41 4.68
N ALA A 3 -18.56 2.17 4.28
CA ALA A 3 -17.65 1.34 3.51
C ALA A 3 -17.63 1.80 2.05
N ASN A 4 -16.67 2.65 1.69
CA ASN A 4 -16.61 3.28 0.37
C ASN A 4 -15.23 3.25 -0.32
N LYS A 5 -14.20 2.67 0.32
CA LYS A 5 -12.86 2.55 -0.26
C LYS A 5 -12.75 1.51 -1.38
N PHE A 6 -13.49 0.41 -1.28
CA PHE A 6 -13.44 -0.73 -2.21
C PHE A 6 -14.79 -0.96 -2.90
N LYS A 7 -14.76 -1.64 -4.06
CA LYS A 7 -15.93 -2.07 -4.83
C LYS A 7 -16.07 -3.60 -4.85
N VAL A 8 -17.27 -4.09 -5.18
CA VAL A 8 -17.52 -5.53 -5.38
C VAL A 8 -16.59 -6.07 -6.48
N GLY A 9 -15.95 -7.20 -6.22
CA GLY A 9 -14.96 -7.85 -7.08
C GLY A 9 -13.52 -7.44 -6.79
N ASP A 10 -13.27 -6.42 -5.97
CA ASP A 10 -11.90 -6.06 -5.57
C ASP A 10 -11.28 -7.18 -4.72
N LYS A 11 -10.02 -7.48 -5.01
CA LYS A 11 -9.17 -8.27 -4.12
C LYS A 11 -8.55 -7.34 -3.09
N VAL A 12 -8.75 -7.66 -1.83
CA VAL A 12 -8.26 -6.90 -0.67
C VAL A 12 -7.44 -7.81 0.22
N LYS A 13 -6.49 -7.25 0.94
CA LYS A 13 -5.67 -7.94 1.92
C LYS A 13 -6.12 -7.56 3.31
N VAL A 14 -6.27 -8.53 4.20
CA VAL A 14 -6.52 -8.24 5.61
C VAL A 14 -5.28 -7.57 6.19
N ARG A 15 -5.48 -6.40 6.80
CA ARG A 15 -4.42 -5.66 7.47
C ARG A 15 -3.75 -6.53 8.54
N LYS A 16 -2.42 -6.54 8.59
CA LYS A 16 -1.68 -7.23 9.66
C LYS A 16 -1.78 -6.46 10.99
N GLY A 17 -1.77 -7.20 12.10
CA GLY A 17 -1.74 -6.60 13.44
C GLY A 17 -3.09 -6.07 13.95
N LEU A 18 -4.21 -6.62 13.45
CA LEU A 18 -5.52 -6.38 14.04
C LEU A 18 -5.55 -6.92 15.48
N ALA A 19 -6.00 -6.10 16.42
CA ALA A 19 -6.12 -6.46 17.83
C ALA A 19 -7.51 -7.01 18.12
N VAL A 20 -7.56 -8.16 18.79
CA VAL A 20 -8.80 -8.79 19.23
C VAL A 20 -9.57 -7.82 20.15
N ASP A 21 -10.89 -7.79 20.00
CA ASP A 21 -11.84 -6.94 20.74
C ASP A 21 -11.73 -5.44 20.49
N LYS A 22 -10.79 -5.00 19.63
CA LYS A 22 -10.74 -3.61 19.18
C LYS A 22 -11.77 -3.35 18.08
N SER A 23 -12.38 -2.17 18.11
CA SER A 23 -13.25 -1.67 17.04
C SER A 23 -12.43 -0.88 16.01
N TYR A 24 -12.66 -1.18 14.74
CA TYR A 24 -12.06 -0.54 13.57
C TYR A 24 -13.20 -0.09 12.66
N GLY A 25 -13.36 1.21 12.46
CA GLY A 25 -14.47 1.75 11.67
C GLY A 25 -15.87 1.33 12.13
N GLY A 26 -16.05 0.97 13.40
CA GLY A 26 -17.32 0.47 13.95
C GLY A 26 -17.51 -1.05 13.90
N VAL A 27 -16.56 -1.79 13.30
CA VAL A 27 -16.57 -3.25 13.25
C VAL A 27 -15.65 -3.80 14.34
N ARG A 28 -16.14 -4.72 15.18
CA ARG A 28 -15.34 -5.36 16.25
C ARG A 28 -14.53 -6.51 15.67
N CYS A 29 -13.21 -6.47 15.86
CA CYS A 29 -12.32 -7.55 15.46
C CYS A 29 -12.40 -8.73 16.43
N ASN A 30 -12.70 -9.93 15.91
CA ASN A 30 -12.68 -11.16 16.69
C ASN A 30 -11.36 -11.94 16.50
N HIS A 31 -11.18 -13.04 17.24
CA HIS A 31 -9.98 -13.88 17.16
C HIS A 31 -9.68 -14.42 15.76
N THR A 32 -10.69 -14.83 15.01
CA THR A 32 -10.52 -15.37 13.65
C THR A 32 -10.06 -14.27 12.70
N MET A 33 -10.71 -13.10 12.75
CA MET A 33 -10.34 -11.95 11.92
C MET A 33 -8.90 -11.48 12.17
N ALA A 34 -8.47 -11.46 13.44
CA ALA A 34 -7.09 -11.11 13.79
C ALA A 34 -6.08 -12.13 13.22
N ARG A 35 -6.43 -13.42 13.20
CA ARG A 35 -5.59 -14.49 12.65
C ARG A 35 -5.47 -14.43 11.13
N MET A 36 -6.47 -13.90 10.43
CA MET A 36 -6.48 -13.75 8.97
C MET A 36 -5.55 -12.62 8.48
N GLY A 37 -4.79 -11.95 9.37
CA GLY A 37 -3.87 -10.88 9.01
C GLY A 37 -2.91 -11.24 7.87
N GLY A 38 -3.05 -10.57 6.74
CA GLY A 38 -2.28 -10.77 5.51
C GLY A 38 -2.95 -11.68 4.47
N GLU A 39 -4.07 -12.31 4.77
CA GLU A 39 -4.85 -13.09 3.80
C GLU A 39 -5.49 -12.20 2.75
N VAL A 40 -5.65 -12.72 1.53
CA VAL A 40 -6.30 -12.01 0.42
C VAL A 40 -7.74 -12.50 0.29
N LEU A 41 -8.67 -11.58 0.38
CA LEU A 41 -10.11 -11.78 0.31
C LEU A 41 -10.68 -11.07 -0.92
N THR A 42 -11.88 -11.45 -1.35
CA THR A 42 -12.58 -10.78 -2.45
C THR A 42 -13.86 -10.17 -1.91
N ILE A 43 -14.09 -8.88 -2.21
CA ILE A 43 -15.32 -8.17 -1.80
C ILE A 43 -16.49 -8.72 -2.60
N ASN A 44 -17.44 -9.35 -1.92
CA ASN A 44 -18.62 -9.93 -2.59
C ASN A 44 -19.84 -9.02 -2.47
N ARG A 45 -19.93 -8.29 -1.35
CA ARG A 45 -21.03 -7.36 -1.11
C ARG A 45 -20.57 -6.19 -0.28
N ILE A 46 -21.21 -5.05 -0.52
CA ILE A 46 -21.05 -3.81 0.25
C ILE A 46 -22.38 -3.54 0.94
N ALA A 47 -22.33 -3.35 2.25
CA ALA A 47 -23.42 -2.79 3.05
C ALA A 47 -23.09 -1.34 3.43
N ASP A 48 -24.05 -0.61 3.99
CA ASP A 48 -23.91 0.83 4.27
C ASP A 48 -22.66 1.20 5.11
N SER A 49 -22.14 0.27 5.91
CA SER A 49 -21.02 0.52 6.83
C SER A 49 -19.93 -0.56 6.85
N TYR A 50 -20.05 -1.62 6.06
CA TYR A 50 -19.08 -2.71 6.05
C TYR A 50 -19.05 -3.49 4.74
N TYR A 51 -17.96 -4.22 4.54
CA TYR A 51 -17.76 -5.20 3.47
C TYR A 51 -18.06 -6.61 3.93
N ASP A 52 -18.62 -7.39 3.03
CA ASP A 52 -18.79 -8.83 3.18
C ASP A 52 -17.91 -9.55 2.14
N VAL A 53 -17.19 -10.56 2.63
CA VAL A 53 -16.24 -11.39 1.88
C VAL A 53 -16.59 -12.84 2.22
N ASP A 54 -16.89 -13.68 1.23
CA ASP A 54 -17.40 -15.03 1.50
C ASP A 54 -16.41 -15.97 2.21
N GLU A 55 -17.01 -17.07 2.69
CA GLU A 55 -16.57 -18.23 3.46
C GLU A 55 -16.77 -18.15 4.98
N TYR A 56 -16.80 -16.97 5.60
CA TYR A 56 -16.82 -16.90 7.07
C TYR A 56 -17.88 -15.97 7.70
N GLY A 57 -18.64 -15.22 6.89
CA GLY A 57 -19.72 -14.34 7.39
C GLY A 57 -19.23 -13.19 8.28
N PHE A 58 -17.99 -12.74 8.07
CA PHE A 58 -17.42 -11.61 8.81
C PHE A 58 -17.68 -10.28 8.08
N CYS A 59 -18.03 -9.26 8.86
CA CYS A 59 -18.08 -7.89 8.38
C CYS A 59 -16.68 -7.27 8.47
N TRP A 60 -16.30 -6.46 7.49
CA TRP A 60 -15.00 -5.77 7.46
C TRP A 60 -15.17 -4.27 7.24
N SER A 61 -14.27 -3.46 7.78
CA SER A 61 -14.24 -2.01 7.58
C SER A 61 -13.03 -1.58 6.74
N ASP A 62 -13.04 -0.35 6.25
CA ASP A 62 -11.90 0.25 5.52
C ASP A 62 -10.59 0.20 6.30
N GLU A 63 -10.65 0.25 7.63
CA GLU A 63 -9.48 0.23 8.51
C GLU A 63 -8.86 -1.17 8.69
N MET A 64 -9.61 -2.22 8.33
CA MET A 64 -9.22 -3.62 8.49
C MET A 64 -8.70 -4.23 7.19
N LEU A 65 -8.83 -3.52 6.07
CA LEU A 65 -8.51 -4.00 4.74
C LEU A 65 -7.54 -3.04 4.02
N GLU A 66 -6.65 -3.63 3.26
CA GLU A 66 -5.66 -2.96 2.41
C GLU A 66 -5.89 -3.40 0.96
N PRO A 67 -5.67 -2.55 -0.05
CA PRO A 67 -5.68 -3.01 -1.44
C PRO A 67 -4.57 -4.06 -1.67
N VAL A 68 -4.79 -5.02 -2.57
CA VAL A 68 -3.74 -5.98 -2.95
C VAL A 68 -2.66 -5.31 -3.82
N GLU A 69 -3.07 -4.37 -4.66
CA GLU A 69 -2.17 -3.55 -5.47
C GLU A 69 -2.47 -2.07 -5.23
N ASN A 70 -1.42 -1.32 -4.92
CA ASN A 70 -1.48 0.13 -4.83
C ASN A 70 -1.50 0.72 -6.25
N THR A 71 -2.39 1.66 -6.47
CA THR A 71 -2.46 2.54 -7.64
C THR A 71 -2.40 3.97 -7.16
N LEU A 72 -2.17 4.93 -8.06
CA LEU A 72 -2.23 6.34 -7.66
C LEU A 72 -3.59 6.74 -7.08
N ASP A 73 -4.65 6.01 -7.36
CA ASP A 73 -6.02 6.33 -6.92
C ASP A 73 -6.32 5.85 -5.48
N ASN A 74 -5.42 5.07 -4.84
CA ASN A 74 -5.67 4.47 -3.52
C ASN A 74 -4.51 4.59 -2.53
N LEU A 75 -3.57 5.52 -2.76
CA LEU A 75 -2.38 5.68 -1.91
C LEU A 75 -2.73 6.16 -0.50
N CYS A 76 -1.93 5.70 0.45
CA CYS A 76 -2.01 6.02 1.87
C CYS A 76 -0.67 6.57 2.38
N ARG A 77 -0.69 7.19 3.57
CA ARG A 77 0.53 7.66 4.22
C ARG A 77 1.56 6.54 4.34
N GLY A 78 2.78 6.80 3.89
CA GLY A 78 3.90 5.86 3.90
C GLY A 78 4.14 5.17 2.57
N ASP A 79 3.16 5.12 1.67
CA ASP A 79 3.37 4.61 0.32
C ASP A 79 4.40 5.45 -0.43
N MET A 80 5.11 4.83 -1.37
CA MET A 80 6.11 5.50 -2.19
C MET A 80 5.66 5.55 -3.66
N ILE A 81 6.03 6.63 -4.31
CA ILE A 81 5.87 6.85 -5.74
C ILE A 81 7.21 7.22 -6.35
N ARG A 82 7.35 7.04 -7.65
CA ARG A 82 8.57 7.38 -8.40
C ARG A 82 8.20 7.95 -9.76
N ASP A 83 8.91 8.98 -10.20
CA ASP A 83 8.75 9.52 -11.56
C ASP A 83 9.66 8.83 -12.60
N SER A 84 9.58 9.26 -13.86
CA SER A 84 10.44 8.74 -14.92
C SER A 84 11.91 9.11 -14.82
N HIS A 85 12.29 10.00 -13.90
CA HIS A 85 13.66 10.38 -13.58
C HIS A 85 14.22 9.61 -12.37
N ASP A 86 13.51 8.58 -11.90
CA ASP A 86 13.83 7.80 -10.71
C ASP A 86 13.78 8.62 -9.39
N ASP A 87 13.17 9.82 -9.37
CA ASP A 87 12.92 10.58 -8.12
C ASP A 87 11.82 9.89 -7.31
N THR A 88 12.17 9.41 -6.13
CA THR A 88 11.23 8.72 -5.23
C THR A 88 10.66 9.68 -4.20
N ARG A 89 9.34 9.63 -4.02
CA ARG A 89 8.61 10.44 -3.05
C ARG A 89 7.74 9.57 -2.17
N LYS A 90 7.57 9.99 -0.92
CA LYS A 90 6.74 9.33 0.08
C LYS A 90 5.47 10.13 0.31
N ILE A 91 4.35 9.44 0.42
CA ILE A 91 3.07 10.06 0.78
C ILE A 91 3.10 10.38 2.28
N LEU A 92 3.05 11.65 2.65
CA LEU A 92 2.99 12.11 4.04
C LEU A 92 1.55 12.21 4.56
N ALA A 93 0.60 12.54 3.68
CA ALA A 93 -0.83 12.56 3.97
C ALA A 93 -1.65 12.32 2.69
N ALA A 94 -2.85 11.78 2.86
CA ALA A 94 -3.83 11.58 1.79
C ALA A 94 -5.16 12.21 2.20
N LEU A 95 -5.78 12.95 1.29
CA LEU A 95 -7.09 13.57 1.46
C LEU A 95 -7.81 13.59 0.12
N ASP A 96 -8.84 12.76 -0.03
CA ASP A 96 -9.77 12.74 -1.17
C ASP A 96 -9.08 12.82 -2.56
N GLY A 97 -8.16 11.88 -2.83
CA GLY A 97 -7.41 11.84 -4.11
C GLY A 97 -6.36 12.94 -4.27
N CYS A 98 -6.06 13.68 -3.20
CA CYS A 98 -4.92 14.58 -3.10
C CYS A 98 -3.89 14.03 -2.10
N TYR A 99 -2.61 14.18 -2.41
CA TYR A 99 -1.52 13.64 -1.62
C TYR A 99 -0.49 14.72 -1.30
N LEU A 100 -0.12 14.83 -0.03
CA LEU A 100 1.04 15.60 0.39
C LEU A 100 2.28 14.73 0.21
N LEU A 101 3.22 15.17 -0.61
CA LEU A 101 4.50 14.50 -0.78
C LEU A 101 5.54 15.07 0.19
N ASN A 102 6.56 14.28 0.52
CA ASN A 102 7.76 14.82 1.14
C ASN A 102 8.54 15.71 0.15
N TYR A 103 9.48 16.50 0.62
CA TYR A 103 10.43 17.21 -0.25
C TYR A 103 11.41 16.20 -0.88
N GLY A 104 11.77 16.38 -2.16
CA GLY A 104 12.68 15.48 -2.86
C GLY A 104 14.00 15.30 -2.09
N GLY A 105 14.39 14.06 -1.81
CA GLY A 105 15.60 13.73 -1.05
C GLY A 105 15.55 14.00 0.46
N ASN A 106 14.42 14.43 1.03
CA ASN A 106 14.26 14.61 2.48
C ASN A 106 12.91 14.06 2.96
N GLU A 107 12.93 12.92 3.67
CA GLU A 107 11.71 12.27 4.18
C GLU A 107 11.03 13.01 5.34
N ASP A 108 11.77 13.87 6.04
CA ASP A 108 11.28 14.58 7.23
C ASP A 108 10.72 15.97 6.91
N ALA A 109 10.86 16.44 5.66
CA ALA A 109 10.34 17.72 5.20
C ALA A 109 9.12 17.54 4.29
N THR A 110 8.11 18.39 4.48
CA THR A 110 6.94 18.44 3.59
C THR A 110 7.27 19.16 2.29
N GLY A 111 6.82 18.62 1.16
CA GLY A 111 6.76 19.29 -0.13
C GLY A 111 5.36 19.83 -0.40
N ASP A 112 4.88 19.63 -1.63
CA ASP A 112 3.60 20.16 -2.09
C ASP A 112 2.49 19.10 -2.11
N TRP A 113 1.24 19.57 -2.20
CA TRP A 113 0.07 18.73 -2.46
C TRP A 113 -0.12 18.50 -3.95
N TYR A 114 -0.46 17.28 -4.32
CA TYR A 114 -0.75 16.89 -5.70
C TYR A 114 -2.05 16.11 -5.78
N THR A 115 -2.85 16.43 -6.78
CA THR A 115 -3.96 15.57 -7.21
C THR A 115 -3.44 14.35 -7.96
N VAL A 116 -4.23 13.27 -8.01
CA VAL A 116 -3.93 12.11 -8.87
C VAL A 116 -3.68 12.52 -10.33
N ALA A 117 -4.42 13.50 -10.85
CA ALA A 117 -4.28 13.95 -12.24
C ALA A 117 -2.92 14.61 -12.49
N GLU A 118 -2.41 15.39 -11.53
CA GLU A 118 -1.07 15.99 -11.61
C GLU A 118 0.02 14.93 -11.52
N LEU A 119 -0.11 13.97 -10.61
CA LEU A 119 0.84 12.85 -10.51
C LEU A 119 0.92 12.08 -11.83
N LYS A 120 -0.23 11.77 -12.46
CA LYS A 120 -0.29 11.14 -13.78
C LYS A 120 0.37 12.00 -14.87
N LYS A 121 0.18 13.32 -14.83
CA LYS A 121 0.80 14.27 -15.79
C LYS A 121 2.31 14.37 -15.63
N LEU A 122 2.81 14.23 -14.40
CA LEU A 122 4.22 14.22 -14.05
C LEU A 122 4.88 12.84 -14.19
N ASP A 123 4.14 11.84 -14.70
CA ASP A 123 4.61 10.47 -14.91
C ASP A 123 5.08 9.78 -13.62
N TYR A 124 4.48 10.15 -12.48
CA TYR A 124 4.65 9.39 -11.25
C TYR A 124 3.93 8.05 -11.35
N GLN A 125 4.54 7.01 -10.81
CA GLN A 125 4.01 5.66 -10.71
C GLN A 125 4.20 5.14 -9.28
N VAL A 126 3.37 4.17 -8.89
CA VAL A 126 3.53 3.51 -7.59
C VAL A 126 4.85 2.77 -7.56
N PHE A 127 5.60 2.96 -6.49
CA PHE A 127 6.91 2.37 -6.31
C PHE A 127 6.95 1.62 -4.98
N ASP A 128 7.26 0.32 -5.05
CA ASP A 128 7.54 -0.48 -3.86
C ASP A 128 9.02 -0.89 -3.89
N PRO A 129 9.90 -0.30 -3.05
CA PRO A 129 11.32 -0.64 -3.01
C PRO A 129 11.59 -2.07 -2.55
N ASN A 130 10.59 -2.74 -1.97
CA ASN A 130 10.66 -4.12 -1.50
C ASN A 130 9.92 -5.09 -2.43
N SER A 131 9.37 -4.60 -3.55
CA SER A 131 8.78 -5.48 -4.55
C SER A 131 9.85 -6.39 -5.15
N PRO A 132 9.54 -7.68 -5.41
CA PRO A 132 10.44 -8.57 -6.15
C PRO A 132 10.83 -8.02 -7.53
N LYS A 133 10.04 -7.09 -8.08
CA LYS A 133 10.31 -6.41 -9.37
C LYS A 133 11.12 -5.12 -9.21
N ALA A 134 11.60 -4.80 -8.01
CA ALA A 134 12.44 -3.63 -7.82
C ALA A 134 13.74 -3.78 -8.63
N THR A 135 14.20 -2.66 -9.20
CA THR A 135 15.47 -2.63 -9.92
C THR A 135 16.51 -1.86 -9.11
N ILE A 136 17.76 -2.32 -9.17
CA ILE A 136 18.91 -1.62 -8.62
C ILE A 136 19.87 -1.22 -9.74
N GLU A 137 20.51 -0.07 -9.60
CA GLU A 137 21.50 0.40 -10.56
C GLU A 137 22.92 0.18 -10.01
N ILE A 138 23.73 -0.57 -10.75
CA ILE A 138 25.14 -0.80 -10.44
C ILE A 138 25.95 -0.42 -11.68
N ASN A 139 26.87 0.53 -11.55
CA ASN A 139 27.72 1.01 -12.65
C ASN A 139 26.94 1.42 -13.92
N GLY A 140 25.82 2.13 -13.77
CA GLY A 140 25.01 2.60 -14.90
C GLY A 140 24.14 1.54 -15.57
N LYS A 141 24.06 0.33 -15.00
CA LYS A 141 23.23 -0.76 -15.50
C LYS A 141 22.16 -1.11 -14.48
N LYS A 142 20.93 -1.29 -14.94
CA LYS A 142 19.79 -1.72 -14.12
C LYS A 142 19.75 -3.24 -14.06
N TYR A 143 19.59 -3.77 -12.85
CA TYR A 143 19.50 -5.19 -12.55
C TYR A 143 18.21 -5.47 -11.75
N ASP A 144 17.68 -6.67 -11.87
CA ASP A 144 16.63 -7.15 -10.96
C ASP A 144 17.22 -7.28 -9.55
N LYS A 145 16.56 -6.65 -8.57
CA LYS A 145 17.04 -6.61 -7.19
C LYS A 145 17.14 -8.01 -6.58
N ALA A 146 16.15 -8.86 -6.82
CA ALA A 146 16.11 -10.20 -6.25
C ALA A 146 17.20 -11.08 -6.85
N GLU A 147 17.47 -10.96 -8.15
CA GLU A 147 18.59 -11.66 -8.78
C GLU A 147 19.95 -11.22 -8.21
N VAL A 148 20.13 -9.92 -7.95
CA VAL A 148 21.39 -9.43 -7.37
C VAL A 148 21.53 -9.86 -5.92
N GLU A 149 20.48 -9.72 -5.09
CA GLU A 149 20.48 -10.19 -3.70
C GLU A 149 20.82 -11.69 -3.60
N GLU A 150 20.25 -12.51 -4.50
CA GLU A 150 20.55 -13.94 -4.58
C GLU A 150 22.00 -14.21 -5.04
N ALA A 151 22.52 -13.43 -5.99
CA ALA A 151 23.89 -13.60 -6.49
C ALA A 151 24.97 -13.21 -5.46
N ILE A 152 24.65 -12.30 -4.52
CA ILE A 152 25.61 -11.80 -3.52
C ILE A 152 25.40 -12.40 -2.13
N LYS A 153 24.41 -13.28 -1.94
CA LYS A 153 24.04 -13.82 -0.61
C LYS A 153 25.17 -14.53 0.14
N ASP A 154 26.13 -15.09 -0.59
CA ASP A 154 27.26 -15.85 -0.05
C ASP A 154 28.56 -15.02 0.03
N LEU A 155 28.52 -13.73 -0.31
CA LEU A 155 29.69 -12.85 -0.20
C LEU A 155 29.86 -12.36 1.25
N GLU A 156 31.11 -12.27 1.70
CA GLU A 156 31.42 -11.67 3.00
C GLU A 156 31.16 -10.16 2.97
N THR A 157 30.38 -9.67 3.95
CA THR A 157 30.16 -8.24 4.15
C THR A 157 31.41 -7.58 4.71
N ILE A 158 31.73 -6.39 4.23
CA ILE A 158 32.81 -5.57 4.78
C ILE A 158 32.16 -4.59 5.77
N GLU A 159 32.66 -4.54 7.00
CA GLU A 159 32.27 -3.55 8.03
C GLU A 159 32.96 -2.19 7.82
#